data_AF-A0A964FF66-F1
#
_entry.id   AF-A0A964FF66-F1
#
_cell.length_a   1.000
_cell.length_b   1.000
_cell.length_c   1.000
_cell.angle_alpha   90.00
_cell.angle_beta   90.00
_cell.angle_gamma   90.00
#
_symmetry.space_group_name_H-M   'P 1'
#
loop_
_entity.id
_entity.type
_entity.pdbx_description
1 polymer ?
#
loop_
_entity_poly.entity_id
_entity_poly.type
_entity_poly.pdbx_seq_one_letter_code
_entity_poly.pdbx_strand_id
1 'polypeptide(L)'
;MVAKPYVIFRLHDTRYAIAAESVMEIFSLPELIPIAEAPPDILGLLNFHKLYIPVMHLDLRFGHQFERCHLTDSVIAIESSGLQVGVIVHQVETVIDIDSRYIQQDLDYGRERSIEEVFVRGMINLDDETIVLLNIDNLIRHPHALVAIDDPDGESSELAQSVTDFYDSYFPTASDNVREILSSRAANLRVANDDRESINLIPVAIVKLNGGYFGLDLAVVREFTKLGRITTIPCCPPHIIGNMNLRGEILTLIDICQPLNLVVNNRQPATKAIVIEFDDITAGIVVEEVIDVVDFRPEELKTVPVATDTNTAAYIKGMVDYLDRSLNIIDLPKLLNQGVMTVELAA
;
A
#
# COMPACT_ATOMS: atom_id res chain seq x y z
N MET A 1 10.71 -13.70 25.97
CA MET A 1 9.78 -14.15 24.91
C MET A 1 9.40 -12.91 24.13
N VAL A 2 9.37 -12.99 22.80
CA VAL A 2 9.51 -11.81 21.94
C VAL A 2 8.29 -11.73 21.02
N ALA A 3 7.61 -10.58 21.02
CA ALA A 3 6.57 -10.28 20.06
C ALA A 3 7.17 -10.36 18.65
N LYS A 4 6.42 -10.91 17.69
CA LYS A 4 6.91 -11.07 16.31
C LYS A 4 6.15 -10.10 15.40
N PRO A 5 6.81 -9.49 14.41
CA PRO A 5 6.16 -8.61 13.45
C PRO A 5 5.33 -9.40 12.44
N TYR A 6 4.15 -8.89 12.13
CA TYR A 6 3.25 -9.41 11.09
C TYR A 6 2.80 -8.29 10.17
N VAL A 7 2.78 -8.56 8.87
CA VAL A 7 2.18 -7.70 7.86
C VAL A 7 0.68 -7.93 7.87
N ILE A 8 -0.08 -6.87 8.11
CA ILE A 8 -1.53 -6.84 8.08
C ILE A 8 -1.99 -6.36 6.71
N PHE A 9 -2.92 -7.09 6.12
CA PHE A 9 -3.49 -6.76 4.83
C PHE A 9 -4.96 -7.15 4.78
N ARG A 10 -5.65 -6.66 3.74
CA ARG A 10 -7.08 -6.84 3.57
C ARG A 10 -7.38 -7.64 2.31
N LEU A 11 -8.33 -8.55 2.44
CA LEU A 11 -9.01 -9.20 1.33
C LEU A 11 -10.51 -9.06 1.58
N HIS A 12 -11.21 -8.35 0.68
CA HIS A 12 -12.58 -7.90 0.89
C HIS A 12 -12.74 -7.15 2.24
N ASP A 13 -13.65 -7.61 3.11
CA ASP A 13 -13.91 -7.03 4.44
C ASP A 13 -13.13 -7.73 5.56
N THR A 14 -12.25 -8.69 5.23
CA THR A 14 -11.51 -9.48 6.22
C THR A 14 -10.05 -9.06 6.28
N ARG A 15 -9.51 -8.93 7.49
CA ARG A 15 -8.08 -8.68 7.71
C ARG A 15 -7.34 -9.98 7.94
N TYR A 16 -6.19 -10.07 7.29
CA TYR A 16 -5.29 -11.19 7.36
C TYR A 16 -3.92 -10.72 7.81
N ALA A 17 -3.16 -11.65 8.37
CA ALA A 17 -1.80 -11.42 8.82
C ALA A 17 -0.88 -12.53 8.34
N ILE A 18 0.30 -12.14 7.85
CA ILE A 18 1.42 -13.06 7.57
C ILE A 18 2.63 -12.61 8.36
N ALA A 19 3.45 -13.56 8.80
CA ALA A 19 4.65 -13.24 9.56
C ALA A 19 5.62 -12.45 8.68
N ALA A 20 6.08 -11.29 9.16
CA ALA A 20 6.97 -10.43 8.38
C ALA A 20 8.33 -11.08 8.09
N GLU A 21 8.73 -12.07 8.89
CA GLU A 21 9.96 -12.87 8.68
C GLU A 21 9.96 -13.68 7.37
N SER A 22 8.78 -13.93 6.80
CA SER A 22 8.63 -14.64 5.53
C SER A 22 8.35 -13.70 4.36
N VAL A 23 8.24 -12.39 4.60
CA VAL A 23 7.98 -11.40 3.56
C VAL A 23 9.30 -10.89 3.02
N MET A 24 9.50 -11.06 1.71
CA MET A 24 10.67 -10.54 1.00
C MET A 24 10.47 -9.07 0.66
N GLU A 25 9.34 -8.75 0.01
CA GLU A 25 9.03 -7.41 -0.47
C GLU A 25 7.52 -7.26 -0.66
N ILE A 26 7.03 -6.01 -0.60
CA ILE A 26 5.63 -5.65 -0.87
C ILE A 26 5.64 -4.54 -1.90
N PHE A 27 4.89 -4.71 -2.97
CA PHE A 27 4.82 -3.74 -4.06
C PHE A 27 3.43 -3.75 -4.70
N SER A 28 3.10 -2.68 -5.41
CA SER A 28 1.83 -2.59 -6.15
C SER A 28 1.82 -3.59 -7.31
N LEU A 29 0.66 -4.18 -7.61
CA LEU A 29 0.49 -5.20 -8.64
C LEU A 29 1.16 -4.76 -9.96
N PRO A 30 2.15 -5.52 -10.47
CA PRO A 30 2.76 -5.29 -11.77
C PRO A 30 2.04 -6.08 -12.87
N GLU A 31 2.46 -5.87 -14.12
CA GLU A 31 2.16 -6.78 -15.23
C GLU A 31 2.74 -8.17 -14.94
N LEU A 32 1.93 -9.20 -15.17
CA LEU A 32 2.33 -10.60 -15.02
C LEU A 32 2.44 -11.27 -16.39
N ILE A 33 3.24 -12.34 -16.43
CA ILE A 33 3.38 -13.22 -17.59
C ILE A 33 2.51 -14.46 -17.35
N PRO A 34 1.32 -14.58 -17.96
CA PRO A 34 0.46 -15.75 -17.78
C PRO A 34 1.16 -17.02 -18.22
N ILE A 35 0.78 -18.12 -17.57
CA ILE A 35 1.34 -19.43 -17.86
C ILE A 35 0.21 -20.30 -18.37
N ALA A 36 0.43 -20.91 -19.54
CA ALA A 36 -0.47 -21.92 -20.06
C ALA A 36 -0.54 -23.10 -19.08
N GLU A 37 -1.74 -23.58 -18.77
CA GLU A 37 -1.97 -24.74 -17.88
C GLU A 37 -1.53 -24.52 -16.41
N ALA A 38 -1.44 -23.27 -15.96
CA ALA A 38 -1.21 -22.96 -14.55
C ALA A 38 -2.35 -23.50 -13.66
N PRO A 39 -2.07 -23.83 -12.38
CA PRO A 39 -3.10 -23.98 -11.38
C PRO A 39 -4.04 -22.75 -11.37
N PRO A 40 -5.35 -22.93 -11.11
CA PRO A 40 -6.34 -21.86 -11.26
C PRO A 40 -6.13 -20.67 -10.31
N ASP A 41 -5.34 -20.85 -9.26
CA ASP A 41 -4.95 -19.83 -8.30
C ASP A 41 -3.72 -19.01 -8.70
N ILE A 42 -2.95 -19.48 -9.70
CA ILE A 42 -1.74 -18.82 -10.20
C ILE A 42 -2.10 -17.96 -11.42
N LEU A 43 -1.95 -16.65 -11.32
CA LEU A 43 -2.31 -15.70 -12.37
C LEU A 43 -1.20 -15.53 -13.40
N GLY A 44 0.04 -15.80 -13.02
CA GLY A 44 1.20 -15.74 -13.91
C GLY A 44 2.53 -15.79 -13.17
N LEU A 45 3.61 -15.57 -13.92
CA LEU A 45 4.96 -15.33 -13.40
C LEU A 45 5.23 -13.83 -13.31
N LEU A 46 6.07 -13.49 -12.35
CA LEU A 46 6.69 -12.18 -12.22
C LEU A 46 8.19 -12.35 -12.27
N ASN A 47 8.87 -11.54 -13.08
CA ASN A 47 10.32 -11.40 -12.99
C ASN A 47 10.64 -10.46 -11.82
N PHE A 48 10.97 -11.07 -10.67
CA PHE A 48 11.34 -10.42 -9.43
C PHE A 48 12.84 -10.58 -9.21
N HIS A 49 13.60 -9.49 -9.30
CA HIS A 49 15.07 -9.48 -9.15
C HIS A 49 15.80 -10.51 -10.04
N LYS A 50 15.43 -10.59 -11.32
CA LYS A 50 15.95 -11.55 -12.30
C LYS A 50 15.56 -13.01 -12.04
N LEU A 51 14.70 -13.28 -11.07
CA LEU A 51 14.12 -14.59 -10.83
C LEU A 51 12.65 -14.58 -11.19
N TYR A 52 12.19 -15.62 -11.89
CA TYR A 52 10.77 -15.79 -12.16
C TYR A 52 10.10 -16.45 -10.97
N ILE A 53 9.23 -15.71 -10.29
CA ILE A 53 8.40 -16.22 -9.19
C ILE A 53 6.94 -16.34 -9.66
N PRO A 54 6.22 -17.41 -9.28
CA PRO A 54 4.78 -17.49 -9.51
C PRO A 54 4.05 -16.47 -8.64
N VAL A 55 2.98 -15.89 -9.18
CA VAL A 55 2.11 -14.96 -8.46
C VAL A 55 0.69 -15.52 -8.44
N MET A 56 0.16 -15.72 -7.24
CA MET A 56 -1.20 -16.21 -7.00
C MET A 56 -2.12 -15.14 -6.45
N HIS A 57 -3.42 -15.27 -6.70
CA HIS A 57 -4.43 -14.42 -6.07
C HIS A 57 -5.08 -15.13 -4.89
N LEU A 58 -5.17 -14.44 -3.76
CA LEU A 58 -5.60 -15.07 -2.52
C LEU A 58 -7.07 -15.52 -2.55
N ASP A 59 -7.97 -14.79 -3.23
CA ASP A 59 -9.36 -15.24 -3.44
C ASP A 59 -9.44 -16.59 -4.16
N LEU A 60 -8.70 -16.74 -5.27
CA LEU A 60 -8.68 -18.01 -6.00
C LEU A 60 -8.06 -19.14 -5.15
N ARG A 61 -7.03 -18.81 -4.37
CA ARG A 61 -6.40 -19.75 -3.43
C ARG A 61 -7.37 -20.25 -2.35
N PHE A 62 -8.27 -19.39 -1.88
CA PHE A 62 -9.32 -19.74 -0.92
C PHE A 62 -10.56 -20.35 -1.58
N GLY A 63 -10.55 -20.55 -2.90
CA GLY A 63 -11.70 -21.06 -3.66
C GLY A 63 -12.86 -20.07 -3.72
N HIS A 64 -12.62 -18.79 -3.48
CA HIS A 64 -13.60 -17.72 -3.63
C HIS A 64 -13.83 -17.39 -5.10
N GLN A 65 -14.96 -16.73 -5.37
CA GLN A 65 -15.20 -16.15 -6.69
C GLN A 65 -14.24 -14.98 -6.90
N PHE A 66 -13.59 -14.97 -8.05
CA PHE A 66 -12.67 -13.93 -8.45
C PHE A 66 -13.11 -13.40 -9.82
N GLU A 67 -13.30 -12.08 -9.90
CA GLU A 67 -13.79 -11.43 -11.12
C GLU A 67 -12.66 -10.78 -11.92
N ARG A 68 -11.81 -9.99 -11.25
CA ARG A 68 -10.74 -9.20 -11.87
C ARG A 68 -9.76 -8.68 -10.83
N CYS A 69 -8.59 -8.26 -11.29
CA CYS A 69 -7.67 -7.48 -10.48
C CYS A 69 -8.02 -5.99 -10.52
N HIS A 70 -7.50 -5.25 -9.55
CA HIS A 70 -7.52 -3.80 -9.48
C HIS A 70 -6.09 -3.24 -9.54
N LEU A 71 -5.96 -2.03 -10.10
CA LEU A 71 -4.65 -1.35 -10.19
C LEU A 71 -4.04 -1.06 -8.81
N THR A 72 -4.89 -0.95 -7.78
CA THR A 72 -4.51 -0.69 -6.38
C THR A 72 -4.13 -1.96 -5.61
N ASP A 73 -4.29 -3.14 -6.21
CA ASP A 73 -3.93 -4.39 -5.55
C ASP A 73 -2.43 -4.42 -5.25
N SER A 74 -2.07 -5.09 -4.18
CA SER A 74 -0.70 -5.25 -3.71
C SER A 74 -0.26 -6.69 -3.89
N VAL A 75 1.00 -6.89 -4.25
CA VAL A 75 1.66 -8.19 -4.24
C VAL A 75 2.59 -8.24 -3.05
N ILE A 76 2.41 -9.27 -2.23
CA ILE A 76 3.34 -9.59 -1.14
C ILE A 76 4.20 -10.76 -1.62
N ALA A 77 5.47 -10.48 -1.94
CA ALA A 77 6.46 -11.52 -2.23
C ALA A 77 6.86 -12.20 -0.92
N ILE A 78 6.65 -13.50 -0.84
CA ILE A 78 6.94 -14.31 0.33
C ILE A 78 7.88 -15.47 0.00
N GLU A 79 8.71 -15.84 0.97
CA GLU A 79 9.58 -17.00 0.91
C GLU A 79 9.31 -17.94 2.09
N SER A 80 9.13 -19.22 1.80
CA SER A 80 9.26 -20.28 2.80
C SER A 80 9.87 -21.54 2.21
N SER A 81 10.77 -22.17 2.96
CA SER A 81 11.45 -23.42 2.59
C SER A 81 12.14 -23.38 1.22
N GLY A 82 12.66 -22.21 0.82
CA GLY A 82 13.34 -21.97 -0.45
C GLY A 82 12.41 -21.79 -1.66
N LEU A 83 11.08 -21.75 -1.44
CA LEU A 83 10.09 -21.43 -2.46
C LEU A 83 9.67 -19.97 -2.32
N GLN A 84 9.75 -19.23 -3.42
CA GLN A 84 9.35 -17.83 -3.51
C GLN A 84 8.06 -17.70 -4.31
N VAL A 85 7.08 -16.98 -3.78
CA VAL A 85 5.76 -16.80 -4.40
C VAL A 85 5.27 -15.38 -4.13
N GLY A 86 4.65 -14.74 -5.12
CA GLY A 86 3.90 -13.50 -4.93
C GLY A 86 2.43 -13.80 -4.56
N VAL A 87 1.90 -13.10 -3.56
CA VAL A 87 0.50 -13.21 -3.17
C VAL A 87 -0.20 -11.88 -3.43
N ILE A 88 -1.18 -11.88 -4.33
CA ILE A 88 -2.01 -10.71 -4.62
C ILE A 88 -3.10 -10.59 -3.56
N VAL A 89 -3.19 -9.39 -2.99
CA VAL A 89 -4.18 -8.96 -2.00
C VAL A 89 -4.71 -7.59 -2.39
N HIS A 90 -5.89 -7.21 -1.88
CA HIS A 90 -6.48 -5.93 -2.26
C HIS A 90 -5.68 -4.74 -1.72
N GLN A 91 -5.18 -4.84 -0.48
CA GLN A 91 -4.42 -3.76 0.13
C GLN A 91 -3.59 -4.24 1.33
N VAL A 92 -2.32 -3.84 1.39
CA VAL A 92 -1.52 -3.94 2.62
C VAL A 92 -1.78 -2.72 3.50
N GLU A 93 -2.02 -2.93 4.79
CA GLU A 93 -2.38 -1.88 5.74
C GLU A 93 -1.18 -1.39 6.55
N THR A 94 -0.53 -2.28 7.30
CA THR A 94 0.54 -1.92 8.24
C THR A 94 1.31 -3.15 8.74
N VAL A 95 2.33 -2.95 9.57
CA VAL A 95 3.05 -4.02 10.28
C VAL A 95 2.81 -3.85 11.77
N ILE A 96 2.40 -4.93 12.45
CA ILE A 96 2.17 -4.93 13.89
C ILE A 96 2.94 -6.06 14.58
N ASP A 97 3.40 -5.79 15.80
CA ASP A 97 4.01 -6.80 16.66
C ASP A 97 2.93 -7.58 17.43
N ILE A 98 2.85 -8.88 17.18
CA ILE A 98 1.90 -9.78 17.85
C ILE A 98 2.66 -10.71 18.79
N ASP A 99 2.27 -10.69 20.07
CA ASP A 99 2.71 -11.70 21.03
C ASP A 99 1.93 -12.99 20.79
N SER A 100 2.67 -14.09 20.63
CA SER A 100 2.14 -15.44 20.46
C SER A 100 1.04 -15.85 21.47
N ARG A 101 1.01 -15.26 22.66
CA ARG A 101 0.00 -15.54 23.70
C ARG A 101 -1.41 -15.08 23.33
N TYR A 102 -1.53 -14.09 22.44
CA TYR A 102 -2.83 -13.60 21.97
C TYR A 102 -3.37 -14.40 20.79
N ILE A 103 -2.54 -15.29 20.21
CA ILE A 103 -2.94 -16.14 19.08
C ILE A 103 -3.84 -17.26 19.60
N GLN A 104 -5.11 -17.19 19.22
CA GLN A 104 -6.10 -18.23 19.47
C GLN A 104 -5.98 -19.31 18.38
N GLN A 105 -5.85 -20.56 18.79
CA GLN A 105 -5.73 -21.72 17.89
C GLN A 105 -7.03 -22.53 17.77
N ASP A 106 -7.98 -22.36 18.69
CA ASP A 106 -9.28 -23.02 18.61
C ASP A 106 -10.16 -22.30 17.57
N LEU A 107 -10.28 -22.92 16.39
CA LEU A 107 -11.09 -22.45 15.26
C LEU A 107 -12.58 -22.86 15.41
N ASP A 108 -13.06 -23.07 16.64
CA ASP A 108 -14.39 -23.67 16.90
C ASP A 108 -15.51 -22.61 16.79
N TYR A 109 -15.66 -22.05 15.59
CA TYR A 109 -16.77 -21.18 15.23
C TYR A 109 -17.82 -22.01 14.51
N GLY A 110 -18.94 -22.24 15.20
CA GLY A 110 -20.08 -22.95 14.66
C GLY A 110 -20.50 -22.40 13.29
N ARG A 111 -20.37 -23.26 12.28
CA ARG A 111 -21.02 -23.27 10.95
C ARG A 111 -21.18 -21.92 10.24
N GLU A 112 -20.60 -21.88 9.04
CA GLU A 112 -20.79 -20.94 7.91
C GLU A 112 -19.76 -19.79 7.81
N ARG A 113 -18.58 -20.08 7.23
CA ARG A 113 -17.84 -19.27 6.21
C ARG A 113 -16.43 -19.87 5.97
N SER A 114 -16.18 -20.54 4.84
CA SER A 114 -15.66 -20.02 3.56
C SER A 114 -14.12 -20.06 3.40
N ILE A 115 -13.31 -20.06 4.47
CA ILE A 115 -11.85 -20.23 4.34
C ILE A 115 -11.52 -21.66 4.79
N GLU A 116 -10.76 -22.42 3.98
CA GLU A 116 -10.30 -23.73 4.44
C GLU A 116 -9.38 -23.55 5.66
N GLU A 117 -9.76 -24.15 6.79
CA GLU A 117 -9.00 -24.12 8.07
C GLU A 117 -7.52 -24.44 7.88
N VAL A 118 -7.20 -25.19 6.82
CA VAL A 118 -5.84 -25.53 6.40
C VAL A 118 -4.95 -24.30 6.20
N PHE A 119 -5.49 -23.16 5.74
CA PHE A 119 -4.69 -21.95 5.53
C PHE A 119 -4.54 -21.08 6.78
N VAL A 120 -5.23 -21.41 7.87
CA VAL A 120 -5.24 -20.58 9.08
C VAL A 120 -4.28 -21.16 10.12
N ARG A 121 -3.33 -20.35 10.57
CA ARG A 121 -2.43 -20.66 11.69
C ARG A 121 -3.08 -20.37 13.03
N GLY A 122 -3.92 -19.35 13.08
CA GLY A 122 -4.63 -18.90 14.27
C GLY A 122 -5.33 -17.58 14.00
N MET A 123 -5.94 -17.02 15.04
CA MET A 123 -6.65 -15.75 14.95
C MET A 123 -6.29 -14.90 16.15
N ILE A 124 -6.36 -13.58 15.97
CA ILE A 124 -6.26 -12.62 17.06
C ILE A 124 -7.44 -11.66 16.97
N ASN A 125 -7.91 -11.20 18.12
CA ASN A 125 -8.85 -10.10 18.18
C ASN A 125 -8.09 -8.85 18.63
N LEU A 126 -8.09 -7.83 17.78
CA LEU A 126 -7.53 -6.52 18.05
C LEU A 126 -8.65 -5.51 17.84
N ASP A 127 -8.95 -4.70 18.86
CA ASP A 127 -9.97 -3.64 18.80
C ASP A 127 -11.36 -4.11 18.30
N ASP A 128 -11.84 -5.26 18.80
CA ASP A 128 -13.09 -5.91 18.37
C ASP A 128 -13.13 -6.38 16.89
N GLU A 129 -11.99 -6.31 16.19
CA GLU A 129 -11.83 -6.88 14.85
C GLU A 129 -10.96 -8.13 14.88
N THR A 130 -11.42 -9.14 14.17
CA THR A 130 -10.72 -10.42 14.05
C THR A 130 -9.73 -10.36 12.91
N ILE A 131 -8.46 -10.62 13.21
CA ILE A 131 -7.39 -10.79 12.23
C ILE A 131 -7.04 -12.26 12.12
N VAL A 132 -7.09 -12.79 10.90
CA VAL A 132 -6.78 -14.18 10.60
C VAL A 132 -5.30 -14.31 10.27
N LEU A 133 -4.55 -15.05 11.09
CA LEU A 133 -3.13 -15.32 10.85
C LEU A 133 -3.03 -16.50 9.88
N LEU A 134 -2.41 -16.26 8.73
CA LEU A 134 -2.25 -17.29 7.71
C LEU A 134 -1.05 -18.18 7.99
N ASN A 135 -1.22 -19.46 7.67
CA ASN A 135 -0.16 -20.43 7.61
C ASN A 135 0.50 -20.37 6.23
N ILE A 136 1.63 -19.66 6.16
CA ILE A 136 2.38 -19.48 4.92
C ILE A 136 2.81 -20.81 4.32
N ASP A 137 3.25 -21.77 5.13
CA ASP A 137 3.68 -23.09 4.63
C ASP A 137 2.54 -23.80 3.90
N ASN A 138 1.31 -23.72 4.42
CA ASN A 138 0.14 -24.29 3.76
C ASN A 138 -0.31 -23.44 2.56
N LEU A 139 -0.14 -22.12 2.64
CA LEU A 139 -0.44 -21.21 1.55
C LEU A 139 0.44 -21.51 0.32
N ILE A 140 1.75 -21.76 0.53
CA ILE A 140 2.70 -22.08 -0.54
C ILE A 140 2.75 -23.57 -0.87
N ARG A 141 2.27 -24.47 -0.01
CA ARG A 141 2.13 -25.91 -0.30
C ARG A 141 1.01 -26.12 -1.31
N HIS A 142 1.32 -25.87 -2.58
CA HIS A 142 0.89 -26.57 -3.79
C HIS A 142 1.67 -26.02 -5.02
N PRO A 143 3.00 -25.82 -5.00
CA PRO A 143 3.72 -25.36 -6.18
C PRO A 143 4.21 -26.60 -6.94
N HIS A 144 3.30 -27.47 -7.35
CA HIS A 144 3.68 -28.66 -8.13
C HIS A 144 3.85 -28.36 -9.63
N ALA A 145 3.72 -27.11 -10.08
CA ALA A 145 3.67 -26.80 -11.51
C ALA A 145 4.83 -25.95 -12.06
N LEU A 146 5.70 -25.33 -11.26
CA LEU A 146 6.68 -24.39 -11.80
C LEU A 146 8.03 -24.59 -11.13
N VAL A 147 8.76 -25.57 -11.68
CA VAL A 147 10.22 -25.56 -11.65
C VAL A 147 10.66 -24.18 -12.11
N ALA A 148 11.55 -23.54 -11.35
CA ALA A 148 12.20 -22.29 -11.73
C ALA A 148 12.53 -22.34 -13.21
N ILE A 149 11.85 -21.53 -14.02
CA ILE A 149 12.21 -21.38 -15.42
C ILE A 149 13.53 -20.61 -15.37
N ASP A 150 14.64 -21.34 -15.37
CA ASP A 150 15.94 -20.78 -15.69
C ASP A 150 15.78 -20.07 -17.04
N ASP A 151 16.08 -18.78 -17.02
CA ASP A 151 15.93 -17.80 -18.10
C ASP A 151 16.06 -18.45 -19.49
N PRO A 152 14.96 -18.60 -20.25
CA PRO A 152 15.08 -19.05 -21.60
C PRO A 152 15.56 -17.82 -22.38
N ASP A 153 16.80 -17.86 -22.85
CA ASP A 153 17.32 -17.07 -23.97
C ASP A 153 16.50 -17.28 -25.28
N GLY A 154 15.23 -17.70 -25.20
CA GLY A 154 14.35 -18.11 -26.28
C GLY A 154 13.06 -17.31 -26.31
N GLU A 155 12.92 -16.51 -27.37
CA GLU A 155 11.67 -16.02 -27.98
C GLU A 155 10.87 -14.94 -27.25
N SER A 156 11.34 -13.69 -27.39
CA SER A 156 10.62 -12.45 -27.05
C SER A 156 9.23 -12.30 -27.69
N SER A 157 8.85 -13.16 -28.64
CA SER A 157 7.57 -13.13 -29.34
C SER A 157 6.46 -13.91 -28.63
N GLU A 158 6.77 -15.00 -27.90
CA GLU A 158 5.77 -15.80 -27.17
C GLU A 158 5.37 -15.12 -25.85
N LEU A 159 6.32 -14.45 -25.18
CA LEU A 159 6.03 -13.63 -23.99
C LEU A 159 5.10 -12.45 -24.31
N ALA A 160 5.25 -11.79 -25.47
CA ALA A 160 4.40 -10.66 -25.86
C ALA A 160 2.93 -11.06 -26.11
N GLN A 161 2.69 -12.29 -26.59
CA GLN A 161 1.33 -12.84 -26.73
C GLN A 161 0.73 -13.18 -25.35
N SER A 162 1.50 -13.81 -24.47
CA SER A 162 1.05 -14.13 -23.10
C SER A 162 0.66 -12.87 -22.30
N VAL A 163 1.39 -11.76 -22.44
CA VAL A 163 1.08 -10.50 -21.75
C VAL A 163 -0.26 -9.91 -22.22
N THR A 164 -0.67 -10.12 -23.47
CA THR A 164 -1.98 -9.68 -23.95
C THR A 164 -3.10 -10.46 -23.25
N ASP A 165 -2.90 -11.76 -23.03
CA ASP A 165 -3.85 -12.63 -22.31
C ASP A 165 -4.01 -12.24 -20.83
N PHE A 166 -2.99 -11.65 -20.20
CA PHE A 166 -3.07 -11.11 -18.84
C PHE A 166 -4.11 -9.99 -18.76
N TYR A 167 -4.01 -9.01 -19.67
CA TYR A 167 -4.94 -7.89 -19.70
C TYR A 167 -6.35 -8.32 -20.03
N ASP A 168 -6.53 -9.19 -21.01
CA ASP A 168 -7.86 -9.63 -21.42
C ASP A 168 -8.55 -10.47 -20.34
N SER A 169 -7.77 -11.25 -19.58
CA SER A 169 -8.29 -12.12 -18.50
C SER A 169 -8.56 -11.37 -17.20
N TYR A 170 -7.66 -10.47 -16.78
CA TYR A 170 -7.69 -9.88 -15.43
C TYR A 170 -7.99 -8.38 -15.41
N PHE A 171 -7.88 -7.71 -16.56
CA PHE A 171 -8.17 -6.28 -16.74
C PHE A 171 -8.96 -6.02 -18.05
N PRO A 172 -10.14 -6.64 -18.25
CA PRO A 172 -10.86 -6.62 -19.54
C PRO A 172 -11.28 -5.22 -20.01
N THR A 173 -11.25 -4.23 -19.12
CA THR A 173 -11.55 -2.82 -19.42
C THR A 173 -10.36 -1.88 -19.21
N ALA A 174 -9.13 -2.40 -19.20
CA ALA A 174 -7.93 -1.57 -19.04
C ALA A 174 -7.78 -0.59 -20.20
N SER A 175 -7.60 0.70 -19.86
CA SER A 175 -7.11 1.69 -20.81
C SER A 175 -5.62 1.51 -21.07
N ASP A 176 -5.11 2.12 -22.15
CA ASP A 176 -3.68 2.10 -22.48
C ASP A 176 -2.81 2.56 -21.29
N ASN A 177 -3.27 3.56 -20.53
CA ASN A 177 -2.59 4.06 -19.34
C ASN A 177 -2.45 3.00 -18.24
N VAL A 178 -3.48 2.17 -18.01
CA VAL A 178 -3.41 1.10 -17.01
C VAL A 178 -2.35 0.07 -17.40
N ARG A 179 -2.29 -0.27 -18.70
CA ARG A 179 -1.27 -1.18 -19.23
C ARG A 179 0.15 -0.62 -19.05
N GLU A 180 0.32 0.68 -19.32
CA GLU A 180 1.61 1.35 -19.15
C GLU A 180 2.07 1.38 -17.68
N ILE A 181 1.17 1.63 -16.73
CA ILE A 181 1.49 1.59 -15.30
C ILE A 181 1.94 0.19 -14.87
N LEU A 182 1.18 -0.85 -15.25
CA LEU A 182 1.49 -2.23 -14.90
C LEU A 182 2.82 -2.69 -15.52
N SER A 183 3.08 -2.34 -16.77
CA SER A 183 4.33 -2.66 -17.46
C SER A 183 5.53 -1.92 -16.83
N SER A 184 5.36 -0.65 -16.46
CA SER A 184 6.39 0.13 -15.76
C SER A 184 6.74 -0.48 -14.40
N ARG A 185 5.73 -0.89 -13.61
CA ARG A 185 5.92 -1.61 -12.34
C ARG A 185 6.71 -2.89 -12.54
N ALA A 186 6.35 -3.69 -13.55
CA ALA A 186 7.08 -4.92 -13.87
C ALA A 186 8.54 -4.63 -14.25
N ALA A 187 8.80 -3.62 -15.08
CA ALA A 187 10.16 -3.25 -15.48
C ALA A 187 11.03 -2.82 -14.29
N ASN A 188 10.47 -2.10 -13.32
CA ASN A 188 11.18 -1.65 -12.13
C ASN A 188 11.63 -2.82 -11.23
N LEU A 189 10.86 -3.92 -11.21
CA LEU A 189 11.17 -5.12 -10.40
C LEU A 189 12.22 -6.05 -11.03
N ARG A 190 12.50 -5.91 -12.35
CA ARG A 190 13.45 -6.77 -13.08
C ARG A 190 14.92 -6.45 -12.78
N VAL A 191 15.21 -5.20 -12.42
CA VAL A 191 16.58 -4.80 -12.08
C VAL A 191 16.91 -5.46 -10.75
N ALA A 192 17.79 -6.48 -10.78
CA ALA A 192 18.29 -7.07 -9.53
C ALA A 192 18.85 -5.95 -8.66
N ASN A 193 18.35 -5.87 -7.43
CA ASN A 193 18.98 -5.13 -6.36
C ASN A 193 20.26 -5.90 -5.97
N ASP A 194 21.28 -5.86 -6.84
CA ASP A 194 22.60 -6.50 -6.62
C ASP A 194 23.45 -5.72 -5.60
N ASP A 195 22.88 -4.70 -4.98
CA ASP A 195 23.49 -4.02 -3.85
C ASP A 195 22.58 -4.16 -2.64
N ARG A 196 23.12 -4.77 -1.58
CA ARG A 196 22.72 -4.47 -0.19
C ARG A 196 23.10 -3.02 0.18
N GLU A 197 22.81 -2.07 -0.70
CA GLU A 197 22.54 -0.72 -0.29
C GLU A 197 21.03 -0.63 -0.22
N SER A 198 20.50 -0.41 0.99
CA SER A 198 19.10 -0.11 1.21
C SER A 198 18.64 0.86 0.12
N ILE A 199 17.84 0.40 -0.85
CA ILE A 199 17.32 1.31 -1.85
C ILE A 199 16.48 2.29 -1.06
N ASN A 200 16.94 3.53 -1.01
CA ASN A 200 16.30 4.58 -0.25
C ASN A 200 15.08 5.05 -1.04
N LEU A 201 14.13 4.14 -1.29
CA LEU A 201 12.85 4.42 -1.90
C LEU A 201 12.08 5.32 -0.94
N ILE A 202 11.49 6.37 -1.50
CA ILE A 202 10.64 7.28 -0.78
C ILE A 202 9.21 6.86 -1.12
N PRO A 203 8.52 6.14 -0.22
CA PRO A 203 7.12 5.81 -0.43
C PRO A 203 6.30 7.10 -0.34
N VAL A 204 5.53 7.40 -1.39
CA VAL A 204 4.74 8.63 -1.49
C VAL A 204 3.28 8.29 -1.78
N ALA A 205 2.39 8.80 -0.94
CA ALA A 205 0.96 8.74 -1.18
C ALA A 205 0.52 9.88 -2.10
N ILE A 206 -0.11 9.54 -3.22
CA ILE A 206 -0.72 10.50 -4.14
C ILE A 206 -2.12 10.83 -3.62
N VAL A 207 -2.33 12.09 -3.26
CA VAL A 207 -3.57 12.56 -2.64
C VAL A 207 -4.17 13.71 -3.41
N LYS A 208 -5.50 13.82 -3.34
CA LYS A 208 -6.23 14.96 -3.84
C LYS A 208 -6.49 15.94 -2.72
N LEU A 209 -5.98 17.16 -2.90
CA LEU A 209 -6.09 18.27 -1.95
C LEU A 209 -6.60 19.50 -2.68
N ASN A 210 -7.75 20.01 -2.25
CA ASN A 210 -8.34 21.22 -2.79
C ASN A 210 -8.48 21.15 -4.33
N GLY A 211 -8.92 20.03 -4.91
CA GLY A 211 -8.99 19.85 -6.36
C GLY A 211 -7.67 19.64 -7.13
N GLY A 212 -6.51 19.76 -6.48
CA GLY A 212 -5.18 19.45 -7.04
C GLY A 212 -4.62 18.11 -6.55
N TYR A 213 -3.58 17.59 -7.23
CA TYR A 213 -2.89 16.36 -6.84
C TYR A 213 -1.54 16.69 -6.20
N PHE A 214 -1.22 16.01 -5.11
CA PHE A 214 0.00 16.20 -4.33
C PHE A 214 0.54 14.85 -3.86
N GLY A 215 1.86 14.77 -3.68
CA GLY A 215 2.51 13.65 -3.01
C GLY A 215 2.69 13.95 -1.53
N LEU A 216 2.42 12.98 -0.67
CA LEU A 216 2.78 13.02 0.75
C LEU A 216 3.78 11.92 1.03
N ASP A 217 4.91 12.30 1.61
CA ASP A 217 5.90 11.33 2.09
C ASP A 217 5.28 10.46 3.19
N LEU A 218 5.29 9.14 2.98
CA LEU A 218 4.72 8.17 3.89
C LEU A 218 5.59 7.93 5.13
N ALA A 219 6.82 8.45 5.19
CA ALA A 219 7.73 8.24 6.32
C ALA A 219 7.13 8.66 7.69
N VAL A 220 6.16 9.58 7.71
CA VAL A 220 5.48 10.06 8.93
C VAL A 220 4.00 9.71 8.98
N VAL A 221 3.52 8.91 8.02
CA VAL A 221 2.11 8.52 7.93
C VAL A 221 1.92 7.20 8.66
N ARG A 222 1.05 7.22 9.67
CA ARG A 222 0.70 6.05 10.48
C ARG A 222 -0.38 5.20 9.82
N GLU A 223 -1.46 5.84 9.38
CA GLU A 223 -2.59 5.15 8.72
C GLU A 223 -3.47 6.11 7.91
N PHE A 224 -4.24 5.55 6.99
CA PHE A 224 -5.30 6.24 6.28
C PHE A 224 -6.65 5.86 6.89
N THR A 225 -7.48 6.85 7.21
CA THR A 225 -8.79 6.59 7.82
C THR A 225 -9.90 7.40 7.15
N LYS A 226 -11.14 6.94 7.29
CA LYS A 226 -12.30 7.69 6.80
C LYS A 226 -12.58 8.84 7.76
N LEU A 227 -12.99 9.97 7.19
CA LEU A 227 -13.32 11.14 8.00
C LEU A 227 -14.60 10.87 8.80
N GLY A 228 -14.48 10.83 10.13
CA GLY A 228 -15.59 10.62 11.05
C GLY A 228 -16.32 11.92 11.42
N ARG A 229 -17.11 11.86 12.49
CA ARG A 229 -17.76 13.05 13.05
C ARG A 229 -16.73 13.99 13.66
N ILE A 230 -16.66 15.20 13.13
CA ILE A 230 -15.76 16.25 13.61
C ILE A 230 -16.44 17.06 14.73
N THR A 231 -15.72 17.27 15.83
CA THR A 231 -16.07 18.17 16.92
C THR A 231 -15.19 19.41 16.79
N THR A 232 -15.78 20.56 16.49
CA THR A 232 -15.02 21.81 16.33
C THR A 232 -14.44 22.26 17.66
N ILE A 233 -13.21 22.79 17.63
CA ILE A 233 -12.54 23.29 18.82
C ILE A 233 -12.65 24.83 18.82
N PRO A 234 -13.20 25.45 19.87
CA PRO A 234 -13.25 26.91 19.98
C PRO A 234 -11.86 27.52 20.02
N CYS A 235 -11.71 28.73 19.48
CA CYS A 235 -10.49 29.54 19.58
C CYS A 235 -9.22 28.93 18.95
N CYS A 236 -9.34 27.87 18.15
CA CYS A 236 -8.21 27.32 17.41
C CYS A 236 -7.89 28.13 16.15
N PRO A 237 -6.62 28.09 15.68
CA PRO A 237 -6.24 28.65 14.39
C PRO A 237 -7.07 28.08 13.22
N PRO A 238 -7.22 28.83 12.12
CA PRO A 238 -8.04 28.43 10.97
C PRO A 238 -7.66 27.11 10.28
N HIS A 239 -6.42 26.64 10.45
CA HIS A 239 -5.97 25.36 9.90
C HIS A 239 -6.44 24.16 10.74
N ILE A 240 -6.91 24.36 11.98
CA ILE A 240 -7.47 23.28 12.80
C ILE A 240 -8.96 23.17 12.53
N ILE A 241 -9.38 22.05 11.97
CA ILE A 241 -10.78 21.79 11.63
C ILE A 241 -11.56 21.35 12.87
N GLY A 242 -10.90 20.62 13.76
CA GLY A 242 -11.47 20.15 15.01
C GLY A 242 -10.84 18.84 15.45
N ASN A 243 -11.56 18.07 16.25
CA ASN A 243 -11.15 16.74 16.69
C ASN A 243 -12.11 15.68 16.15
N MET A 244 -11.61 14.46 15.93
CA MET A 244 -12.44 13.27 15.79
C MET A 244 -11.98 12.19 16.76
N ASN A 245 -12.87 11.26 17.08
CA ASN A 245 -12.50 10.07 17.83
C ASN A 245 -11.94 9.03 16.84
N LEU A 246 -10.70 8.63 17.05
CA LEU A 246 -10.05 7.53 16.34
C LEU A 246 -9.74 6.44 17.36
N ARG A 247 -10.53 5.36 17.34
CA ARG A 247 -10.37 4.17 18.20
C ARG A 247 -10.26 4.47 19.71
N GLY A 248 -11.03 5.44 20.19
CA GLY A 248 -11.03 5.86 21.60
C GLY A 248 -10.07 7.01 21.90
N GLU A 249 -9.18 7.36 20.98
CA GLU A 249 -8.25 8.49 21.11
C GLU A 249 -8.79 9.74 20.40
N ILE A 250 -8.43 10.91 20.94
CA ILE A 250 -8.81 12.19 20.35
C ILE A 250 -7.75 12.55 19.30
N LEU A 251 -8.13 12.51 18.02
CA LEU A 251 -7.28 12.94 16.92
C LEU A 251 -7.63 14.36 16.49
N THR A 252 -6.66 15.27 16.52
CA THR A 252 -6.81 16.62 15.98
C THR A 252 -6.68 16.63 14.46
N LEU A 253 -7.71 17.17 13.80
CA LEU A 253 -7.83 17.24 12.35
C LEU A 253 -7.40 18.61 11.83
N ILE A 254 -6.58 18.58 10.79
CA ILE A 254 -5.89 19.74 10.25
C ILE A 254 -6.08 19.85 8.74
N ASP A 255 -6.31 21.07 8.28
CA ASP A 255 -6.32 21.46 6.88
C ASP A 255 -4.96 22.04 6.47
N ILE A 256 -4.16 21.25 5.74
CA ILE A 256 -2.85 21.70 5.23
C ILE A 256 -2.96 22.63 4.01
N CYS A 257 -4.15 22.77 3.41
CA CYS A 257 -4.33 23.66 2.25
C CYS A 257 -4.11 25.12 2.61
N GLN A 258 -4.49 25.51 3.84
CA GLN A 258 -4.31 26.89 4.31
C GLN A 258 -2.84 27.26 4.54
N PRO A 259 -2.04 26.47 5.29
CA PRO A 259 -0.60 26.70 5.41
C PRO A 259 0.13 26.76 4.07
N LEU A 260 -0.29 25.94 3.09
CA LEU A 260 0.31 25.89 1.76
C LEU A 260 -0.13 27.03 0.82
N ASN A 261 -1.03 27.90 1.29
CA ASN A 261 -1.62 29.01 0.53
C ASN A 261 -2.20 28.57 -0.83
N LEU A 262 -2.79 27.36 -0.88
CA LEU A 262 -3.33 26.81 -2.11
C LEU A 262 -4.61 27.54 -2.50
N VAL A 263 -4.52 28.42 -3.48
CA VAL A 263 -5.68 29.06 -4.10
C VAL A 263 -6.37 28.00 -4.95
N VAL A 264 -7.52 27.46 -4.53
CA VAL A 264 -8.29 26.59 -5.43
C VAL A 264 -9.79 26.85 -5.42
N ASN A 265 -10.31 26.86 -6.65
CA ASN A 265 -11.72 26.91 -7.02
C ASN A 265 -12.27 25.48 -7.09
N ASN A 266 -13.45 25.26 -6.52
CA ASN A 266 -14.20 23.99 -6.58
C ASN A 266 -13.73 22.87 -5.62
N ARG A 267 -13.44 23.22 -4.37
CA ARG A 267 -13.09 22.27 -3.30
C ARG A 267 -14.23 21.28 -3.02
N GLN A 268 -13.91 19.99 -3.01
CA GLN A 268 -14.83 18.95 -2.55
C GLN A 268 -14.71 18.75 -1.03
N PRO A 269 -15.76 18.27 -0.35
CA PRO A 269 -15.65 17.95 1.07
C PRO A 269 -14.59 16.86 1.27
N ALA A 270 -13.73 17.04 2.28
CA ALA A 270 -12.77 16.02 2.67
C ALA A 270 -13.51 14.74 3.09
N THR A 271 -13.07 13.59 2.57
CA THR A 271 -13.71 12.29 2.87
C THR A 271 -12.80 11.35 3.66
N LYS A 272 -11.50 11.64 3.67
CA LYS A 272 -10.47 10.85 4.36
C LYS A 272 -9.60 11.74 5.24
N ALA A 273 -8.97 11.12 6.23
CA ALA A 273 -7.91 11.72 7.02
C ALA A 273 -6.67 10.82 6.97
N ILE A 274 -5.51 11.45 6.93
CA ILE A 274 -4.20 10.80 6.94
C ILE A 274 -3.63 11.06 8.31
N VAL A 275 -3.53 10.00 9.10
CA VAL A 275 -3.00 10.07 10.46
C VAL A 275 -1.49 10.11 10.34
N ILE A 276 -0.89 11.16 10.90
CA ILE A 276 0.55 11.37 10.93
C ILE A 276 1.02 11.33 12.37
N GLU A 277 2.21 10.79 12.55
CA GLU A 277 2.90 10.73 13.83
C GLU A 277 4.36 11.14 13.58
N PHE A 278 4.76 12.24 14.20
CA PHE A 278 6.10 12.78 14.06
C PHE A 278 6.52 13.44 15.37
N ASP A 279 7.65 12.97 15.93
CA ASP A 279 8.06 13.25 17.31
C ASP A 279 6.90 12.97 18.30
N ASP A 280 6.53 13.92 19.15
CA ASP A 280 5.43 13.78 20.11
C ASP A 280 4.08 14.28 19.55
N ILE A 281 3.99 14.57 18.25
CA ILE A 281 2.79 15.13 17.61
C ILE A 281 2.06 14.04 16.83
N THR A 282 0.82 13.74 17.25
CA THR A 282 -0.14 12.94 16.47
C THR A 282 -1.24 13.83 15.94
N ALA A 283 -1.45 13.85 14.62
CA ALA A 283 -2.47 14.66 13.98
C ALA A 283 -3.09 13.95 12.77
N GLY A 284 -4.27 14.37 12.35
CA GLY A 284 -4.93 13.90 11.14
C GLY A 284 -4.98 15.00 10.08
N ILE A 285 -4.37 14.79 8.93
CA ILE A 285 -4.48 15.70 7.78
C ILE A 285 -5.72 15.31 6.99
N VAL A 286 -6.66 16.23 6.80
CA VAL A 286 -7.83 15.93 5.96
C VAL A 286 -7.48 16.02 4.48
N VAL A 287 -7.97 15.05 3.71
CA VAL A 287 -7.79 14.99 2.26
C VAL A 287 -9.12 14.71 1.58
N GLU A 288 -9.27 15.19 0.34
CA GLU A 288 -10.45 14.86 -0.47
C GLU A 288 -10.44 13.36 -0.79
N GLU A 289 -9.29 12.86 -1.23
CA GLU A 289 -9.11 11.47 -1.64
C GLU A 289 -7.64 11.04 -1.57
N VAL A 290 -7.41 9.74 -1.38
CA VAL A 290 -6.10 9.09 -1.54
C VAL A 290 -6.20 8.24 -2.80
N ILE A 291 -5.38 8.56 -3.80
CA ILE A 291 -5.45 8.05 -5.16
C ILE A 291 -4.58 6.81 -5.33
N ASP A 292 -3.33 6.88 -4.89
CA ASP A 292 -2.33 5.83 -5.12
C ASP A 292 -1.20 5.93 -4.07
N VAL A 293 -0.40 4.88 -3.96
CA VAL A 293 0.86 4.87 -3.21
C VAL A 293 1.95 4.38 -4.14
N VAL A 294 2.99 5.21 -4.32
CA VAL A 294 4.04 4.99 -5.30
C VAL A 294 5.40 5.20 -4.64
N ASP A 295 6.32 4.28 -4.88
CA ASP A 295 7.70 4.39 -4.45
C ASP A 295 8.52 5.15 -5.49
N PHE A 296 9.15 6.24 -5.07
CA PHE A 296 10.03 7.04 -5.91
C PHE A 296 11.48 6.87 -5.46
N ARG A 297 12.41 6.82 -6.42
CA ARG A 297 13.84 6.93 -6.10
C ARG A 297 14.19 8.38 -5.75
N PRO A 298 15.18 8.64 -4.88
CA PRO A 298 15.61 10.00 -4.55
C PRO A 298 16.04 10.81 -5.78
N GLU A 299 16.51 10.12 -6.82
CA GLU A 299 16.93 10.68 -8.11
C GLU A 299 15.76 11.18 -8.97
N GLU A 300 14.56 10.64 -8.75
CA GLU A 300 13.34 11.04 -9.46
C GLU A 300 12.75 12.34 -8.89
N LEU A 301 13.16 12.71 -7.67
CA LEU A 301 12.77 13.99 -7.06
C LEU A 301 13.50 15.13 -7.75
N LYS A 302 12.78 15.82 -8.63
CA LYS A 302 13.23 17.07 -9.24
C LYS A 302 13.20 18.20 -8.22
N THR A 303 14.12 19.14 -8.38
CA THR A 303 14.14 20.36 -7.58
C THR A 303 12.93 21.24 -7.88
N VAL A 304 12.39 21.87 -6.84
CA VAL A 304 11.26 22.80 -6.96
C VAL A 304 11.70 23.98 -7.85
N PRO A 305 10.92 24.39 -8.86
CA PRO A 305 11.29 25.48 -9.75
C PRO A 305 11.34 26.78 -8.96
N VAL A 306 12.26 27.66 -9.33
CA VAL A 306 12.42 28.99 -8.70
C VAL A 306 11.17 29.87 -8.81
N ALA A 307 10.24 29.52 -9.71
CA ALA A 307 8.99 30.23 -9.94
C ALA A 307 7.84 29.87 -8.97
N THR A 308 8.02 28.90 -8.07
CA THR A 308 7.04 28.56 -7.03
C THR A 308 7.08 29.62 -5.91
N ASP A 309 5.92 30.07 -5.45
CA ASP A 309 5.82 31.04 -4.35
C ASP A 309 6.70 30.62 -3.16
N THR A 310 7.55 31.53 -2.67
CA THR A 310 8.57 31.25 -1.64
C THR A 310 7.99 30.65 -0.35
N ASN A 311 6.73 30.95 -0.02
CA ASN A 311 6.05 30.38 1.15
C ASN A 311 5.61 28.92 0.93
N THR A 312 5.16 28.56 -0.28
CA THR A 312 4.75 27.18 -0.59
C THR A 312 5.99 26.30 -0.83
N ALA A 313 7.02 26.84 -1.47
CA ALA A 313 8.28 26.14 -1.72
C ALA A 313 8.99 25.67 -0.44
N ALA A 314 8.80 26.37 0.69
CA ALA A 314 9.39 26.01 1.98
C ALA A 314 8.91 24.65 2.51
N TYR A 315 7.69 24.23 2.13
CA TYR A 315 7.06 22.99 2.58
C TYR A 315 7.04 21.92 1.49
N ILE A 316 7.71 22.14 0.35
CA ILE A 316 7.80 21.16 -0.74
C ILE A 316 9.17 20.50 -0.68
N LYS A 317 9.19 19.17 -0.54
CA LYS A 317 10.40 18.34 -0.53
C LYS A 317 11.02 18.24 -1.93
N GLY A 318 10.18 18.16 -2.96
CA GLY A 318 10.58 18.06 -4.36
C GLY A 318 9.37 17.90 -5.26
N MET A 319 9.62 17.65 -6.55
CA MET A 319 8.58 17.30 -7.50
C MET A 319 8.87 15.95 -8.14
N VAL A 320 7.82 15.19 -8.42
CA VAL A 320 7.90 13.92 -9.13
C VAL A 320 6.92 13.94 -10.29
N ASP A 321 7.28 13.27 -11.38
CA ASP A 321 6.34 13.08 -12.47
C ASP A 321 5.46 11.85 -12.18
N TYR A 322 4.15 12.03 -12.29
CA TYR A 322 3.15 10.99 -12.13
C TYR A 322 2.04 11.20 -13.17
N LEU A 323 1.82 10.20 -14.03
CA LEU A 323 0.78 10.22 -15.08
C LEU A 323 0.82 11.50 -15.96
N ASP A 324 1.98 11.79 -16.55
CA ASP A 324 2.25 12.97 -17.39
C ASP A 324 2.07 14.33 -16.70
N ARG A 325 2.08 14.35 -15.36
CA ARG A 325 1.94 15.56 -14.56
C ARG A 325 3.05 15.61 -13.51
N SER A 326 3.67 16.77 -13.34
CA SER A 326 4.55 16.98 -12.19
C SER A 326 3.71 17.29 -10.96
N LEU A 327 3.92 16.53 -9.90
CA LEU A 327 3.27 16.67 -8.59
C LEU A 327 4.29 17.21 -7.59
N ASN A 328 3.82 18.08 -6.69
CA ASN A 328 4.63 18.52 -5.55
C ASN A 328 4.55 17.49 -4.43
N ILE A 329 5.71 17.07 -3.91
CA ILE A 329 5.80 16.27 -2.68
C ILE A 329 5.87 17.23 -1.50
N ILE A 330 4.92 17.13 -0.59
CA ILE A 330 4.86 17.95 0.61
C ILE A 330 5.76 17.32 1.68
N ASP A 331 6.62 18.15 2.26
CA ASP A 331 7.48 17.82 3.40
C ASP A 331 6.66 17.99 4.69
N LEU A 332 5.97 16.91 5.09
CA LEU A 332 5.15 16.88 6.30
C LEU A 332 5.95 17.20 7.57
N PRO A 333 7.15 16.64 7.82
CA PRO A 333 7.99 17.04 8.95
C PRO A 333 8.26 18.55 9.00
N LYS A 334 8.64 19.18 7.89
CA LYS A 334 8.87 20.64 7.86
C LYS A 334 7.59 21.43 8.09
N LEU A 335 6.47 20.98 7.53
CA LEU A 335 5.16 21.61 7.72
C LEU A 335 4.73 21.60 9.20
N LEU A 336 5.06 20.52 9.91
CA LEU A 336 4.83 20.38 11.35
C LEU A 336 5.80 21.22 12.20
N ASN A 337 7.10 21.20 11.87
CA ASN A 337 8.16 21.81 12.68
C ASN A 337 8.35 23.33 12.50
N GLN A 338 8.14 23.89 11.30
CA GLN A 338 8.52 25.29 11.00
C GLN A 338 7.44 26.35 11.35
N GLY A 339 6.47 26.02 12.19
CA GLY A 339 5.78 27.03 13.00
C GLY A 339 4.43 27.54 12.50
N VAL A 340 3.67 26.76 11.73
CA VAL A 340 2.22 27.03 11.55
C VAL A 340 1.37 26.16 12.49
N MET A 341 1.95 25.10 13.07
CA MET A 341 1.24 24.00 13.75
C MET A 341 1.63 23.87 15.23
N THR A 342 1.89 24.99 15.94
CA THR A 342 2.08 24.94 17.39
C THR A 342 0.71 24.81 18.06
N VAL A 343 0.33 23.58 18.41
CA VAL A 343 -0.70 23.35 19.41
C VAL A 343 -0.01 23.49 20.77
N GLU A 344 0.05 24.69 21.33
CA GLU A 344 0.24 24.81 22.78
C GLU A 344 -0.99 24.15 23.41
N LEU A 345 -0.83 22.88 23.80
CA LEU A 345 -1.75 22.24 24.74
C LEU A 345 -1.71 23.09 26.02
N ALA A 346 -2.73 23.91 26.20
CA ALA A 346 -2.96 24.57 27.48
C ALA A 346 -3.13 23.46 28.53
N ALA A 347 -2.17 23.44 29.46
CA ALA A 347 -2.07 22.49 30.57
C ALA A 347 -3.31 22.49 31.48
#